data_AF-A0A517TUD4-F1
#
_entry.id   AF-A0A517TUD4-F1
#
_cell.length_a   1.000
_cell.length_b   1.000
_cell.length_c   1.000
_cell.angle_alpha   90.00
_cell.angle_beta   90.00
_cell.angle_gamma   90.00
#
_symmetry.space_group_name_H-M   'P 1'
#
loop_
_entity.id
_entity.type
_entity.pdbx_description
1 polymer ?
#
loop_
_entity_poly.entity_id
_entity_poly.type
_entity_poly.pdbx_seq_one_letter_code
_entity_poly.pdbx_strand_id
1 'polypeptide(L)'
;MTEIYRVRIQKERLVFSTAHFITYGDDVCEPIHGHNYHVYCEVEGPLNQNRYVVDFIALRDALQKVVDQLDHRVVLPLRHPTINVVEQSGGEQGEVVATHGMRRWVFPRQDCVLLDVENTTAELLAKHIAEETLALLGPAVRAALASVELGVDECDGQWGVYRWRADGEVRANGNP
;
A
#
# COMPACT_ATOMS: atom_id res chain seq x y z
N MET A 1 3.02 5.54 34.93
CA MET A 1 3.34 4.49 33.93
C MET A 1 2.50 4.78 32.71
N THR A 2 3.07 4.71 31.52
CA THR A 2 2.33 4.91 30.27
C THR A 2 1.96 3.54 29.72
N GLU A 3 0.66 3.29 29.51
CA GLU A 3 0.17 2.06 28.89
C GLU A 3 0.11 2.24 27.37
N ILE A 4 0.45 1.20 26.61
CA ILE A 4 0.42 1.20 25.15
C ILE A 4 -0.40 -0.01 24.70
N TYR A 5 -1.35 0.23 23.79
CA TYR A 5 -2.22 -0.80 23.23
C TYR A 5 -2.08 -0.83 21.72
N ARG A 6 -2.02 -2.04 21.14
CA ARG A 6 -1.85 -2.25 19.71
C ARG A 6 -2.72 -3.37 19.16
N VAL A 7 -3.00 -3.27 17.88
CA VAL A 7 -3.74 -4.26 17.08
C VAL A 7 -2.91 -4.56 15.84
N ARG A 8 -2.54 -5.82 15.65
CA ARG A 8 -1.82 -6.30 14.45
C ARG A 8 -2.68 -7.29 13.68
N ILE A 9 -2.83 -7.05 12.39
CA ILE A 9 -3.43 -7.98 11.43
C ILE A 9 -2.32 -8.50 10.51
N GLN A 10 -2.13 -9.81 10.54
CA GLN A 10 -1.29 -10.56 9.61
C GLN A 10 -1.99 -11.90 9.37
N LYS A 11 -2.41 -12.15 8.12
CA LYS A 11 -3.22 -13.31 7.75
C LYS A 11 -2.78 -13.82 6.40
N GLU A 12 -2.90 -15.13 6.20
CA GLU A 12 -2.51 -15.82 4.95
C GLU A 12 -3.18 -15.25 3.69
N ARG A 13 -4.39 -14.70 3.83
CA ARG A 13 -5.16 -14.09 2.73
C ARG A 13 -4.70 -12.67 2.35
N LEU A 14 -3.85 -12.03 3.16
CA LEU A 14 -3.35 -10.69 2.89
C LEU A 14 -2.11 -10.80 2.00
N VAL A 15 -2.38 -11.29 0.79
CA VAL A 15 -1.40 -11.54 -0.25
C VAL A 15 -1.92 -10.96 -1.55
N PHE A 16 -1.04 -10.34 -2.33
CA PHE A 16 -1.34 -9.94 -3.70
C PHE A 16 -0.19 -10.33 -4.63
N SER A 17 -0.54 -10.89 -5.79
CA SER A 17 0.39 -11.34 -6.81
C SER A 17 0.42 -10.31 -7.93
N THR A 18 1.52 -9.58 -8.10
CA THR A 18 1.56 -8.46 -9.05
C THR A 18 2.89 -8.36 -9.77
N ALA A 19 2.85 -7.84 -10.99
CA ALA A 19 4.04 -7.56 -11.77
C ALA A 19 4.46 -6.10 -11.62
N HIS A 20 5.76 -5.85 -11.59
CA HIS A 20 6.34 -4.51 -11.51
C HIS A 20 7.77 -4.50 -12.05
N PHE A 21 8.37 -3.30 -12.03
CA PHE A 21 9.80 -3.08 -12.17
C PHE A 21 10.12 -1.74 -11.51
N ILE A 22 11.29 -1.66 -10.89
CA ILE A 22 11.81 -0.46 -10.26
C ILE A 22 13.05 0.08 -10.98
N THR A 23 13.43 1.31 -10.63
CA THR A 23 14.81 1.76 -10.80
C THR A 23 15.56 1.71 -9.48
N TYR A 24 16.87 1.47 -9.53
CA TYR A 24 17.78 1.54 -8.38
C TYR A 24 19.17 2.08 -8.79
N GLY A 25 19.97 2.47 -7.81
CA GLY A 25 21.30 3.05 -8.05
C GLY A 25 21.23 4.28 -8.94
N ASP A 26 22.18 4.41 -9.87
CA ASP A 26 22.23 5.49 -10.85
C ASP A 26 21.26 5.24 -12.03
N ASP A 27 19.96 5.14 -11.76
CA ASP A 27 18.87 4.96 -12.73
C ASP A 27 18.91 3.62 -13.52
N VAL A 28 19.40 2.56 -12.87
CA VAL A 28 19.34 1.21 -13.44
C VAL A 28 17.91 0.71 -13.34
N CYS A 29 17.25 0.56 -14.48
CA CYS A 29 15.90 0.00 -14.58
C CYS A 29 15.98 -1.52 -14.77
N GLU A 30 15.36 -2.28 -13.89
CA GLU A 30 15.39 -3.73 -13.95
C GLU A 30 14.44 -4.31 -15.02
N PRO A 31 14.52 -5.61 -15.34
CA PRO A 31 13.51 -6.30 -16.12
C PRO A 31 12.18 -6.41 -15.37
N ILE A 32 11.06 -6.37 -16.11
CA ILE A 32 9.75 -6.69 -15.54
C ILE A 32 9.74 -8.10 -14.97
N HIS A 33 9.22 -8.22 -13.76
CA HIS A 33 9.02 -9.48 -13.07
C HIS A 33 7.81 -9.32 -12.13
N GLY A 34 7.60 -10.25 -11.20
CA GLY A 34 6.52 -10.14 -10.22
C GLY A 34 6.78 -10.97 -8.98
N HIS A 35 5.96 -10.72 -7.96
CA HIS A 35 6.07 -11.35 -6.64
C HIS A 35 4.70 -11.68 -6.07
N ASN A 36 4.71 -12.58 -5.09
CA ASN A 36 3.57 -12.84 -4.21
C ASN A 36 3.81 -12.08 -2.91
N TYR A 37 3.31 -10.85 -2.86
CA TYR A 37 3.58 -9.96 -1.74
C TYR A 37 2.74 -10.35 -0.51
N HIS A 38 3.36 -10.42 0.67
CA HIS A 38 2.62 -10.60 1.93
C HIS A 38 2.50 -9.29 2.69
N VAL A 39 1.34 -9.03 3.30
CA VAL A 39 1.07 -7.77 4.01
C VAL A 39 0.73 -8.00 5.47
N TYR A 40 1.28 -7.16 6.35
CA TYR A 40 0.75 -6.96 7.71
C TYR A 40 0.46 -5.49 7.97
N CYS A 41 -0.51 -5.22 8.85
CA CYS A 41 -0.77 -3.89 9.38
C CYS A 41 -0.86 -3.92 10.90
N GLU A 42 -0.16 -3.02 11.57
CA GLU A 42 -0.21 -2.80 13.01
C GLU A 42 -0.64 -1.35 13.28
N VAL A 43 -1.60 -1.17 14.17
CA VAL A 43 -2.04 0.15 14.62
C VAL A 43 -1.92 0.27 16.13
N GLU A 44 -1.55 1.45 16.59
CA GLU A 44 -1.43 1.82 18.00
C GLU A 44 -2.42 2.94 18.32
N GLY A 45 -3.02 2.92 19.51
CA GLY A 45 -3.89 3.99 19.99
C GLY A 45 -4.46 3.69 21.37
N PRO A 46 -5.16 4.66 21.98
CA PRO A 46 -5.88 4.44 23.22
C PRO A 46 -7.06 3.49 23.00
N LEU A 47 -7.51 2.84 24.08
CA LEU A 47 -8.74 2.05 24.05
C LEU A 47 -9.96 2.98 24.00
N ASN A 48 -10.91 2.69 23.10
CA ASN A 48 -12.18 3.39 23.04
C ASN A 48 -13.18 2.90 24.11
N GLN A 49 -14.43 3.37 24.05
CA GLN A 49 -15.50 2.99 24.99
C GLN A 49 -15.77 1.47 25.05
N ASN A 50 -15.48 0.75 23.96
CA ASN A 50 -15.62 -0.69 23.86
C ASN A 50 -14.35 -1.45 24.26
N ARG A 51 -13.34 -0.75 24.78
CA ARG A 51 -12.07 -1.29 25.29
C ARG A 51 -11.17 -1.95 24.22
N TYR A 52 -11.23 -1.46 22.97
CA TYR A 52 -10.27 -1.82 21.90
C TYR A 52 -9.70 -0.58 21.22
N VAL A 53 -8.56 -0.73 20.53
CA VAL A 53 -7.91 0.35 19.75
C VAL A 53 -8.70 0.65 18.47
N VAL A 54 -8.98 -0.40 17.70
CA VAL A 54 -9.79 -0.38 16.48
C VAL A 54 -10.56 -1.70 16.41
N ASP A 55 -11.70 -1.70 15.71
CA ASP A 55 -12.39 -2.94 15.38
C ASP A 55 -11.51 -3.74 14.39
N PHE A 56 -11.12 -4.95 14.80
CA PHE A 56 -10.31 -5.86 13.98
C PHE A 56 -10.97 -6.21 12.65
N ILE A 57 -12.30 -6.33 12.61
CA ILE A 57 -13.05 -6.65 11.40
C ILE A 57 -12.95 -5.48 10.42
N ALA A 58 -13.17 -4.26 10.90
CA ALA A 58 -13.08 -3.06 10.08
C ALA A 58 -11.66 -2.88 9.49
N LEU A 59 -10.61 -3.01 10.32
CA LEU A 59 -9.22 -2.91 9.84
C LEU A 59 -8.88 -4.01 8.84
N ARG A 60 -9.26 -5.26 9.13
CA ARG A 60 -9.01 -6.40 8.23
C ARG A 60 -9.70 -6.22 6.88
N ASP A 61 -10.97 -5.82 6.87
CA ASP A 61 -11.76 -5.73 5.65
C ASP A 61 -11.33 -4.53 4.80
N ALA A 62 -10.96 -3.41 5.43
CA ALA A 62 -10.33 -2.28 4.75
C ALA A 62 -9.00 -2.69 4.10
N LEU A 63 -8.12 -3.36 4.86
CA LEU A 63 -6.82 -3.81 4.36
C LEU A 63 -6.96 -4.82 3.22
N GLN A 64 -7.86 -5.81 3.34
CA GLN A 64 -8.12 -6.78 2.28
C GLN A 64 -8.59 -6.08 1.01
N LYS A 65 -9.51 -5.11 1.12
CA LYS A 65 -10.02 -4.36 -0.02
C LYS A 65 -8.92 -3.63 -0.79
N VAL A 66 -7.89 -3.13 -0.12
CA VAL A 66 -6.74 -2.48 -0.78
C VAL A 66 -5.84 -3.53 -1.44
N VAL A 67 -5.53 -4.61 -0.73
CA VAL A 67 -4.73 -5.73 -1.25
C VAL A 67 -5.35 -6.32 -2.53
N ASP A 68 -6.67 -6.56 -2.53
CA ASP A 68 -7.40 -7.12 -3.68
C ASP A 68 -7.36 -6.20 -4.92
N GLN A 69 -7.14 -4.88 -4.76
CA GLN A 69 -7.02 -3.96 -5.88
C GLN A 69 -5.66 -4.08 -6.59
N LEU A 70 -4.62 -4.55 -5.89
CA LEU A 70 -3.27 -4.72 -6.42
C LEU A 70 -3.04 -6.11 -7.03
N ASP A 71 -3.89 -7.08 -6.66
CA ASP A 71 -3.76 -8.48 -7.04
C ASP A 71 -4.05 -8.72 -8.53
N HIS A 72 -3.23 -9.55 -9.18
CA HIS A 72 -3.27 -9.88 -10.60
C HIS A 72 -3.25 -8.66 -11.52
N ARG A 73 -2.33 -7.73 -11.25
CA ARG A 73 -2.13 -6.48 -12.01
C ARG A 73 -0.67 -6.24 -12.35
N VAL A 74 -0.42 -5.24 -13.20
CA VAL A 74 0.87 -4.58 -13.36
C VAL A 74 0.81 -3.26 -12.61
N VAL A 75 1.67 -3.08 -11.61
CA VAL A 75 1.73 -1.85 -10.81
C VAL A 75 2.76 -0.90 -11.39
N LEU A 76 2.35 0.34 -11.66
CA LEU A 76 3.17 1.35 -12.34
C LEU A 76 3.19 2.67 -11.56
N PRO A 77 4.35 3.35 -11.43
CA PRO A 77 4.48 4.60 -10.70
C PRO A 77 4.14 5.82 -11.59
N LEU A 78 3.26 6.70 -11.13
CA LEU A 78 2.88 7.93 -11.83
C LEU A 78 3.83 9.10 -11.60
N ARG A 79 4.60 9.08 -10.50
CA ARG A 79 5.49 10.18 -10.10
C ARG A 79 6.97 9.86 -10.24
N HIS A 80 7.31 8.79 -10.97
CA HIS A 80 8.69 8.40 -11.17
C HIS A 80 9.46 9.45 -12.01
N PRO A 81 10.70 9.81 -11.65
CA PRO A 81 11.45 10.84 -12.36
C PRO A 81 11.81 10.48 -13.82
N THR A 82 12.12 9.21 -14.08
CA THR A 82 12.60 8.73 -15.40
C THR A 82 11.71 7.68 -16.08
N ILE A 83 10.77 7.06 -15.36
CA ILE A 83 9.75 6.16 -15.92
C ILE A 83 8.52 7.02 -16.21
N ASN A 84 8.14 7.13 -17.47
CA ASN A 84 6.93 7.85 -17.88
C ASN A 84 5.81 6.86 -18.14
N VAL A 85 4.67 7.06 -17.49
CA VAL A 85 3.48 6.22 -17.61
C VAL A 85 2.33 7.05 -18.17
N VAL A 86 1.76 6.65 -19.29
CA VAL A 86 0.67 7.35 -19.95
C VAL A 86 -0.45 6.40 -20.35
N GLU A 87 -1.69 6.83 -20.18
CA GLU A 87 -2.85 6.16 -20.75
C GLU A 87 -3.07 6.64 -22.18
N GLN A 88 -3.41 5.73 -23.09
CA GLN A 88 -3.71 6.06 -24.48
C GLN A 88 -4.84 5.19 -25.04
N SER A 89 -5.42 5.64 -26.16
CA SER A 89 -6.35 4.82 -26.92
C SER A 89 -5.64 3.61 -27.55
N GLY A 90 -6.29 2.45 -27.52
CA GLY A 90 -5.76 1.17 -27.99
C GLY A 90 -6.53 0.01 -27.35
N GLY A 91 -6.44 -1.19 -27.91
CA GLY A 91 -7.21 -2.36 -27.44
C GLY A 91 -8.73 -2.13 -27.36
N GLU A 92 -9.44 -2.96 -26.58
CA GLU A 92 -10.88 -2.79 -26.34
C GLU A 92 -11.19 -1.71 -25.28
N GLN A 93 -10.31 -1.52 -24.29
CA GLN A 93 -10.55 -0.64 -23.12
C GLN A 93 -9.43 0.39 -22.88
N GLY A 94 -8.57 0.66 -23.86
CA GLY A 94 -7.40 1.51 -23.69
C GLY A 94 -6.13 0.73 -23.32
N GLU A 95 -5.00 1.42 -23.39
CA GLU A 95 -3.68 0.89 -23.08
C GLU A 95 -2.96 1.81 -22.09
N VAL A 96 -2.06 1.23 -21.30
CA VAL A 96 -1.05 1.94 -20.53
C VAL A 96 0.30 1.71 -21.18
N VAL A 97 1.01 2.81 -21.47
CA VAL A 97 2.37 2.77 -22.00
C VAL A 97 3.33 3.27 -20.94
N ALA A 98 4.28 2.42 -20.54
CA ALA A 98 5.41 2.80 -19.71
C ALA A 98 6.67 2.92 -20.58
N THR A 99 7.49 3.95 -20.34
CA THR A 99 8.77 4.15 -21.03
C THR A 99 9.88 4.53 -20.07
N HIS A 100 11.10 4.02 -20.32
CA HIS A 100 12.33 4.39 -19.61
C HIS A 100 13.49 4.33 -20.59
N GLY A 101 14.12 5.48 -20.87
CA GLY A 101 15.10 5.58 -21.97
C GLY A 101 14.52 5.11 -23.30
N MET A 102 15.11 4.08 -23.91
CA MET A 102 14.64 3.46 -25.15
C MET A 102 13.67 2.29 -24.94
N ARG A 103 13.46 1.86 -23.68
CA ARG A 103 12.57 0.73 -23.37
C ARG A 103 11.11 1.20 -23.35
N ARG A 104 10.24 0.33 -23.83
CA ARG A 104 8.79 0.58 -23.92
C ARG A 104 8.01 -0.68 -23.58
N TRP A 105 7.00 -0.53 -22.74
CA TRP A 105 6.02 -1.56 -22.42
C TRP A 105 4.62 -1.05 -22.71
N VAL A 106 3.75 -1.94 -23.15
CA VAL A 106 2.34 -1.64 -23.42
C VAL A 106 1.51 -2.72 -22.77
N PHE A 107 0.56 -2.32 -21.95
CA PHE A 107 -0.35 -3.20 -21.25
C PHE A 107 -1.80 -2.78 -21.52
N PRO A 108 -2.76 -3.72 -21.55
CA PRO A 108 -4.18 -3.35 -21.50
C PRO A 108 -4.47 -2.55 -20.22
N ARG A 109 -5.26 -1.49 -20.33
CA ARG A 109 -5.54 -0.59 -19.20
C ARG A 109 -6.15 -1.31 -17.99
N GLN A 110 -7.00 -2.30 -18.25
CA GLN A 110 -7.69 -3.09 -17.23
C GLN A 110 -6.74 -3.96 -16.39
N ASP A 111 -5.55 -4.27 -16.90
CA ASP A 111 -4.55 -5.10 -16.22
C ASP A 111 -3.57 -4.25 -15.39
N CYS A 112 -3.72 -2.92 -15.38
CA CYS A 112 -2.80 -2.01 -14.72
C CYS A 112 -3.41 -1.33 -13.49
N VAL A 113 -2.57 -1.12 -12.48
CA VAL A 113 -2.82 -0.20 -11.37
C VAL A 113 -1.78 0.90 -11.41
N LEU A 114 -2.24 2.13 -11.48
CA LEU A 114 -1.39 3.32 -11.57
C LEU A 114 -1.36 3.98 -10.20
N LEU A 115 -0.18 4.02 -9.57
CA LEU A 115 -0.03 4.51 -8.20
C LEU A 115 0.63 5.88 -8.18
N ASP A 116 0.16 6.77 -7.31
CA ASP A 116 0.74 8.10 -7.08
C ASP A 116 2.01 8.02 -6.22
N VAL A 117 2.99 7.25 -6.68
CA VAL A 117 4.26 6.99 -6.01
C VAL A 117 5.43 7.23 -6.96
N GLU A 118 6.58 7.52 -6.39
CA GLU A 118 7.82 7.77 -7.11
C GLU A 118 8.48 6.48 -7.62
N ASN A 119 8.23 5.35 -6.97
CA ASN A 119 8.74 4.03 -7.36
C ASN A 119 7.83 2.93 -6.77
N THR A 120 7.90 1.71 -7.29
CA THR A 120 7.06 0.57 -6.86
C THR A 120 7.82 -0.40 -5.95
N THR A 121 8.78 0.14 -5.18
CA THR A 121 9.53 -0.55 -4.12
C THR A 121 8.61 -0.98 -2.98
N ALA A 122 8.96 -2.05 -2.27
CA ALA A 122 8.19 -2.57 -1.13
C ALA A 122 7.83 -1.49 -0.08
N GLU A 123 8.72 -0.54 0.22
CA GLU A 123 8.47 0.54 1.20
C GLU A 123 7.38 1.53 0.74
N LEU A 124 7.38 1.90 -0.54
CA LEU A 124 6.39 2.83 -1.10
C LEU A 124 5.04 2.13 -1.34
N LEU A 125 5.05 0.84 -1.69
CA LEU A 125 3.85 0.02 -1.67
C LEU A 125 3.27 -0.05 -0.26
N ALA A 126 4.12 -0.26 0.76
CA ALA A 126 3.68 -0.27 2.15
C ALA A 126 3.05 1.06 2.57
N LYS A 127 3.64 2.19 2.16
CA LYS A 127 3.06 3.50 2.38
C LYS A 127 1.70 3.66 1.70
N HIS A 128 1.61 3.36 0.41
CA HIS A 128 0.38 3.47 -0.36
C HIS A 128 -0.76 2.65 0.26
N ILE A 129 -0.49 1.38 0.59
CA ILE A 129 -1.49 0.49 1.19
C ILE A 129 -1.94 1.04 2.56
N ALA A 130 -1.03 1.59 3.36
CA ALA A 130 -1.39 2.16 4.67
C ALA A 130 -2.29 3.39 4.52
N GLU A 131 -1.96 4.28 3.59
CA GLU A 131 -2.73 5.50 3.33
C GLU A 131 -4.14 5.18 2.81
N GLU A 132 -4.27 4.26 1.85
CA GLU A 132 -5.56 3.80 1.33
C GLU A 132 -6.38 3.07 2.40
N THR A 133 -5.75 2.23 3.22
CA THR A 133 -6.43 1.54 4.33
C THR A 133 -7.01 2.55 5.33
N LEU A 134 -6.24 3.59 5.67
CA LEU A 134 -6.70 4.66 6.57
C LEU A 134 -7.79 5.52 5.93
N ALA A 135 -7.73 5.77 4.62
CA ALA A 135 -8.78 6.46 3.89
C ALA A 135 -10.11 5.68 3.95
N LEU A 136 -10.07 4.35 3.78
CA LEU A 136 -11.24 3.48 3.89
C LEU A 136 -11.81 3.39 5.32
N LEU A 137 -10.95 3.39 6.34
CA LEU A 137 -11.36 3.43 7.75
C LEU A 137 -11.97 4.78 8.15
N GLY A 138 -11.66 5.83 7.40
CA GLY A 138 -12.22 7.16 7.56
C GLY A 138 -11.44 8.03 8.56
N PRO A 139 -11.68 9.36 8.49
CA PRO A 139 -10.88 10.35 9.21
C PRO A 139 -11.00 10.24 10.73
N ALA A 140 -12.15 9.80 11.25
CA ALA A 140 -12.35 9.60 12.68
C ALA A 140 -11.44 8.47 13.21
N VAL A 141 -11.39 7.32 12.55
CA VAL A 141 -10.51 6.23 12.99
C VAL A 141 -9.05 6.68 12.89
N ARG A 142 -8.65 7.29 11.76
CA ARG A 142 -7.29 7.80 11.57
C ARG A 142 -6.86 8.78 12.67
N ALA A 143 -7.74 9.72 13.06
CA ALA A 143 -7.46 10.71 14.10
C ALA A 143 -7.35 10.11 15.52
N ALA A 144 -7.85 8.90 15.76
CA ALA A 144 -7.75 8.20 17.03
C ALA A 144 -6.52 7.28 17.13
N LEU A 145 -5.74 7.12 16.05
CA LEU A 145 -4.55 6.29 16.05
C LEU A 145 -3.30 7.11 16.38
N ALA A 146 -2.48 6.60 17.30
CA ALA A 146 -1.16 7.14 17.62
C ALA A 146 -0.11 6.79 16.56
N SER A 147 -0.20 5.59 15.99
CA SER A 147 0.67 5.17 14.89
C SER A 147 0.06 4.09 14.04
N VAL A 148 0.55 3.99 12.81
CA VAL A 148 0.26 2.91 11.87
C VAL A 148 1.59 2.43 11.32
N GLU A 149 1.77 1.11 11.29
CA GLU A 149 2.87 0.45 10.63
C GLU A 149 2.31 -0.56 9.65
N LEU A 150 2.79 -0.50 8.41
CA LEU A 150 2.44 -1.47 7.39
C LEU A 150 3.73 -2.04 6.79
N GLY A 151 3.78 -3.36 6.69
CA GLY A 151 4.88 -4.05 6.04
C GLY A 151 4.40 -4.81 4.82
N VAL A 152 5.23 -4.81 3.79
CA VAL A 152 5.09 -5.57 2.55
C VAL A 152 6.33 -6.44 2.39
N ASP A 153 6.15 -7.75 2.31
CA ASP A 153 7.21 -8.72 2.04
C ASP A 153 7.26 -9.00 0.54
N GLU A 154 8.40 -8.74 -0.09
CA GLU A 154 8.60 -8.98 -1.52
C GLU A 154 9.09 -10.41 -1.80
N CYS A 155 9.83 -11.02 -0.87
CA CYS A 155 10.51 -12.29 -1.11
C CYS A 155 10.81 -13.04 0.20
N ASP A 156 9.79 -13.68 0.77
CA ASP A 156 9.88 -14.63 1.90
C ASP A 156 10.83 -14.18 3.03
N GLY A 157 10.63 -12.96 3.53
CA GLY A 157 11.42 -12.36 4.61
C GLY A 157 12.09 -11.03 4.27
N GLN A 158 11.84 -10.48 3.08
CA GLN A 158 12.38 -9.19 2.62
C GLN A 158 11.31 -8.10 2.71
N TRP A 159 11.26 -7.44 3.87
CA TRP A 159 10.20 -6.51 4.22
C TRP A 159 10.56 -5.05 3.93
N GLY A 160 9.75 -4.40 3.10
CA GLY A 160 9.62 -2.95 3.08
C GLY A 160 8.58 -2.51 4.12
N VAL A 161 8.90 -1.52 4.95
CA VAL A 161 8.02 -1.09 6.05
C VAL A 161 7.82 0.42 6.01
N TYR A 162 6.55 0.83 6.05
CA TYR A 162 6.16 2.21 6.27
C TYR A 162 5.60 2.38 7.69
N ARG A 163 5.99 3.46 8.36
CA ARG A 163 5.44 3.84 9.66
C ARG A 163 5.02 5.31 9.66
N TRP A 164 3.75 5.54 9.97
CA TRP A 164 3.21 6.86 10.28
C TRP A 164 3.00 7.00 11.80
N ARG A 165 3.27 8.18 12.33
CA ARG A 165 2.93 8.55 13.72
C ARG A 165 2.19 9.88 13.73
N ALA A 166 1.23 10.02 14.63
CA ALA A 166 0.57 11.29 14.87
C ALA A 166 1.52 12.25 15.61
N ASP A 167 1.44 13.53 15.26
CA ASP A 167 2.11 14.59 16.01
C ASP A 167 1.24 14.97 17.22
N GLY A 168 1.74 14.72 18.44
CA GLY A 168 1.06 15.09 19.70
C GLY A 168 0.23 13.98 20.36
N GLU A 169 -0.54 14.34 21.39
CA GLU A 169 -1.39 13.38 22.13
C GLU A 169 -2.64 13.01 21.34
N VAL A 170 -2.79 11.72 21.08
CA VAL A 170 -3.99 11.15 20.45
C VAL A 170 -5.02 10.78 21.52
N ARG A 171 -6.29 11.14 21.30
CA ARG A 171 -7.38 10.87 22.24
C ARG A 171 -8.29 9.78 21.69
N ALA A 172 -8.85 8.96 22.58
CA ALA A 172 -9.86 7.99 22.20
C ALA A 172 -11.07 8.74 21.63
N ASN A 173 -11.45 8.42 20.40
CA ASN A 173 -12.70 8.94 19.86
C ASN A 173 -13.87 8.26 20.57
N GLY A 174 -14.66 9.06 21.28
CA GLY A 174 -16.02 8.69 21.67
C GLY A 174 -16.93 8.96 20.48
N ASN A 175 -17.43 7.92 19.83
CA ASN A 175 -18.59 8.06 18.97
C ASN A 175 -19.54 6.89 19.28
N PRO A 176 -20.87 7.11 19.27
CA PRO A 176 -21.87 6.25 19.89
C PRO A 176 -21.97 4.87 19.26
#